data_AF-A0AAV8D3U0-F1
#
_entry.id   AF-A0AAV8D3U0-F1
#
_cell.length_a   1.000
_cell.length_b   1.000
_cell.length_c   1.000
_cell.angle_alpha   90.00
_cell.angle_beta   90.00
_cell.angle_gamma   90.00
#
_symmetry.space_group_name_H-M   'P 1'
#
loop_
_entity.id
_entity.type
_entity.pdbx_description
1 polymer ?
#
loop_
_entity_poly.entity_id
_entity_poly.type
_entity_poly.pdbx_seq_one_letter_code
_entity_poly.pdbx_strand_id
1 'polypeptide(L)'
;MAAFQVILPRKRWLCNEIFAPSSELKETAFGEATGQCVNSLIRFAEAASCRRDTARIMLPLLSMYETLGDALVGFHHSFGKSSNKFIHEKLEMTIHTLGKAVMRMLPIWLEDLVRENLINAIEGGAGIHCLTRYAMSYISRLVNDHKISLNLLLHDELSKLEVDRHWGITPLGHKVLSMLSYLHSFLEYKSNYLKEAGMRELFLINNIHYVVELVNDSELKSQLGDDWDQNIMWQTDKLLSSYLKRTWSEILGHLSDNNSGGKYKVLFAPKSVVRQKLKRFNSAFEAMYNLQSSWKVPNPVLRREIREAVSETVIPVYCSFLEIHQLNPSVEKYHLDLAMFTITELKELVFNLFEGN
;
A
#
# COMPACT_ATOMS: atom_id res chain seq x y z
N MET A 1 -14.02 18.47 -24.32
CA MET A 1 -14.57 17.71 -25.47
C MET A 1 -15.52 18.50 -26.36
N ALA A 2 -16.69 18.97 -25.90
CA ALA A 2 -17.67 19.66 -26.76
C ALA A 2 -17.11 20.85 -27.55
N ALA A 3 -16.22 21.65 -26.94
CA ALA A 3 -15.56 22.76 -27.63
C ALA A 3 -14.77 22.30 -28.87
N PHE A 4 -13.98 21.22 -28.76
CA PHE A 4 -13.11 20.75 -29.84
C PHE A 4 -13.81 19.84 -30.86
N GLN A 5 -14.81 19.08 -30.43
CA GLN A 5 -15.51 18.13 -31.30
C GLN A 5 -16.77 18.71 -31.96
N VAL A 6 -17.36 19.77 -31.41
CA VAL A 6 -18.63 20.34 -31.91
C VAL A 6 -18.45 21.81 -32.29
N ILE A 7 -17.88 22.63 -31.40
CA ILE A 7 -17.81 24.08 -31.61
C ILE A 7 -16.76 24.43 -32.66
N LEU A 8 -15.54 23.89 -32.57
CA LEU A 8 -14.47 24.19 -33.55
C LEU A 8 -14.82 23.72 -34.96
N PRO A 9 -15.31 22.48 -35.20
CA PRO A 9 -15.68 22.06 -36.56
C PRO A 9 -16.81 22.90 -37.15
N ARG A 10 -17.80 23.27 -36.34
CA ARG A 10 -18.92 24.12 -36.78
C ARG A 10 -18.48 25.55 -37.10
N LYS A 11 -17.58 26.13 -36.29
CA LYS A 11 -16.94 27.43 -36.59
C LYS A 11 -16.13 27.36 -37.87
N ARG A 12 -15.40 26.27 -38.11
CA ARG A 12 -14.65 26.08 -39.36
C ARG A 12 -15.56 26.01 -40.57
N TRP A 13 -16.62 25.22 -40.48
CA TRP A 13 -17.62 25.12 -41.55
C TRP A 13 -18.16 26.50 -41.90
N LEU A 14 -18.53 27.30 -40.89
CA LEU A 14 -19.01 28.66 -41.11
C LEU A 14 -17.97 29.57 -41.77
N CYS A 15 -16.70 29.52 -41.35
CA CYS A 15 -15.61 30.26 -42.00
C CYS A 15 -15.40 29.82 -43.46
N ASN A 16 -15.54 28.53 -43.75
CA ASN A 16 -15.38 27.99 -45.10
C ASN A 16 -16.50 28.47 -46.04
N GLU A 17 -17.74 28.55 -45.55
CA GLU A 17 -18.91 29.04 -46.30
C GLU A 17 -18.81 30.55 -46.55
N ILE A 18 -18.52 31.35 -45.52
CA ILE A 18 -18.51 32.82 -45.62
C ILE A 18 -17.33 33.32 -46.45
N PHE A 19 -16.15 32.73 -46.27
CA PHE A 19 -14.90 33.16 -46.91
C PHE A 19 -14.48 32.24 -48.05
N ALA A 20 -15.43 31.54 -48.68
CA ALA A 20 -15.22 30.61 -49.78
C ALA A 20 -14.14 31.00 -50.82
N PRO A 21 -14.03 32.28 -51.25
CA PRO A 21 -13.09 32.69 -52.31
C PRO A 21 -11.61 32.76 -51.90
N SER A 22 -11.28 32.89 -50.61
CA SER A 22 -9.90 33.13 -50.16
C SER A 22 -9.48 32.14 -49.07
N SER A 23 -8.47 31.33 -49.36
CA SER A 23 -7.92 30.37 -48.38
C SER A 23 -7.29 31.07 -47.18
N GLU A 24 -6.68 32.24 -47.38
CA GLU A 24 -6.01 32.99 -46.33
C GLU A 24 -7.01 33.61 -45.35
N LEU A 25 -8.10 34.19 -45.87
CA LEU A 25 -9.17 34.75 -45.03
C LEU A 25 -9.91 33.68 -44.22
N LYS A 26 -10.07 32.46 -44.76
CA LYS A 26 -10.64 31.32 -44.01
C LYS A 26 -9.81 30.97 -42.78
N GLU A 27 -8.48 30.95 -42.92
CA GLU A 27 -7.57 30.64 -41.82
C GLU A 27 -7.57 31.76 -40.78
N THR A 28 -7.43 33.02 -41.20
CA THR A 28 -7.39 34.17 -40.28
C THR A 28 -8.70 34.32 -39.51
N ALA A 29 -9.86 34.26 -40.18
CA ALA A 29 -11.16 34.37 -39.53
C ALA A 29 -11.42 33.22 -38.54
N PHE A 30 -11.01 32.01 -38.88
CA PHE A 30 -11.12 30.87 -37.96
C PHE A 30 -10.20 31.03 -36.75
N GLY A 31 -8.94 31.44 -36.96
CA GLY A 31 -7.98 31.71 -35.90
C GLY A 31 -8.47 32.77 -34.91
N GLU A 32 -9.05 33.87 -35.40
CA GLU A 32 -9.64 34.91 -34.54
C GLU A 32 -10.89 34.41 -33.80
N ALA A 33 -11.80 33.73 -34.50
CA ALA A 33 -13.06 33.24 -33.91
C ALA A 33 -12.85 32.17 -32.83
N THR A 34 -11.73 31.45 -32.87
CA THR A 34 -11.43 30.35 -31.95
C THR A 34 -10.36 30.70 -30.93
N GLY A 35 -9.48 31.66 -31.24
CA GLY A 35 -8.34 32.03 -30.42
C GLY A 35 -8.68 32.46 -29.00
N GLN A 36 -9.76 33.22 -28.79
CA GLN A 36 -10.20 33.61 -27.44
C GLN A 36 -10.63 32.41 -26.59
N CYS A 37 -11.40 31.47 -27.17
CA CYS A 37 -11.86 30.28 -26.45
C CYS A 37 -10.67 29.39 -26.05
N VAL A 38 -9.74 29.17 -26.97
CA VAL A 38 -8.52 28.38 -26.71
C VAL A 38 -7.67 29.07 -25.65
N ASN A 39 -7.45 30.39 -25.74
CA ASN A 39 -6.69 31.14 -24.75
C ASN A 39 -7.28 31.06 -23.33
N SER A 40 -8.61 31.14 -23.19
CA SER A 40 -9.27 31.02 -21.88
C SER A 40 -9.07 29.63 -21.28
N LEU A 41 -9.15 28.58 -22.09
CA LEU A 41 -8.92 27.20 -21.65
C LEU A 41 -7.46 26.99 -21.21
N ILE A 42 -6.51 27.57 -21.94
CA ILE A 42 -5.08 27.50 -21.61
C ILE A 42 -4.80 28.21 -20.27
N ARG A 43 -5.31 29.43 -20.08
CA ARG A 43 -5.16 30.17 -18.82
C ARG A 43 -5.72 29.40 -17.63
N PHE A 44 -6.83 28.69 -17.83
CA PHE A 44 -7.40 27.83 -16.80
C PHE A 44 -6.47 26.64 -16.47
N ALA A 45 -5.95 25.96 -17.49
CA ALA A 45 -5.00 24.85 -17.30
C ALA A 45 -3.69 25.30 -16.62
N GLU A 46 -3.15 26.45 -17.00
CA GLU A 46 -1.97 27.07 -16.37
C GLU A 46 -2.25 27.42 -14.90
N ALA A 47 -3.39 28.04 -14.62
CA ALA A 47 -3.78 28.38 -13.24
C ALA A 47 -3.97 27.13 -12.37
N ALA A 48 -4.60 26.08 -12.92
CA ALA A 48 -4.78 24.80 -12.23
C ALA A 48 -3.43 24.11 -11.94
N SER A 49 -2.48 24.18 -12.89
CA SER A 49 -1.13 23.61 -12.76
C SER A 49 -0.29 24.24 -11.66
N CYS A 50 -0.63 25.45 -11.20
CA CYS A 50 0.09 26.18 -10.16
C CYS A 50 -0.45 25.94 -8.73
N ARG A 51 -1.50 25.14 -8.58
CA ARG A 51 -2.13 24.93 -7.27
C ARG A 51 -1.29 24.01 -6.39
N ARG A 52 -1.34 24.28 -5.07
CA ARG A 52 -0.58 23.53 -4.04
C ARG A 52 -1.32 22.31 -3.47
N ASP A 53 -2.63 22.23 -3.64
CA ASP A 53 -3.47 21.14 -3.13
C ASP A 53 -3.36 19.92 -4.06
N THR A 54 -2.20 19.26 -4.00
CA THR A 54 -1.76 18.23 -4.94
C THR A 54 -2.71 17.04 -4.98
N ALA A 55 -3.10 16.52 -3.82
CA ALA A 55 -4.00 15.35 -3.71
C ALA A 55 -5.36 15.60 -4.37
N ARG A 56 -5.98 16.77 -4.19
CA ARG A 56 -7.30 17.04 -4.78
C ARG A 56 -7.27 17.33 -6.27
N ILE A 57 -6.15 17.82 -6.79
CA ILE A 57 -6.10 18.44 -8.11
C ILE A 57 -5.38 17.56 -9.13
N MET A 58 -4.50 16.66 -8.71
CA MET A 58 -3.71 15.83 -9.62
C MET A 58 -4.58 14.94 -10.52
N LEU A 59 -5.59 14.24 -10.00
CA LEU A 59 -6.52 13.44 -10.80
C LEU A 59 -7.30 14.30 -11.84
N PRO A 60 -7.95 15.42 -11.45
CA PRO A 60 -8.53 16.35 -12.42
C PRO A 60 -7.54 16.89 -13.47
N LEU A 61 -6.31 17.23 -13.07
CA LEU A 61 -5.28 17.70 -14.01
C LEU A 61 -4.89 16.62 -15.02
N LEU A 62 -4.83 15.37 -14.59
CA LEU A 62 -4.53 14.24 -15.46
C LEU A 62 -5.67 13.98 -16.45
N SER A 63 -6.92 14.06 -15.98
CA SER A 63 -8.10 14.04 -16.87
C SER A 63 -8.09 15.19 -17.88
N MET A 64 -7.65 16.39 -17.47
CA MET A 64 -7.50 17.53 -18.38
C MET A 64 -6.38 17.32 -19.39
N TYR A 65 -5.24 16.78 -18.96
CA TYR A 65 -4.12 16.42 -19.82
C TYR A 65 -4.57 15.47 -20.94
N GLU A 66 -5.27 14.40 -20.59
CA GLU A 66 -5.82 13.41 -21.53
C GLU A 66 -6.84 14.03 -22.48
N THR A 67 -7.80 14.77 -21.92
CA THR A 67 -8.85 15.44 -22.71
C THR A 67 -8.26 16.40 -23.74
N LEU A 68 -7.17 17.09 -23.39
CA LEU A 68 -6.49 18.00 -24.31
C LEU A 68 -5.61 17.26 -25.33
N GLY A 69 -5.02 16.14 -24.96
CA GLY A 69 -4.36 15.23 -25.88
C GLY A 69 -5.32 14.74 -26.97
N ASP A 70 -6.48 14.23 -26.59
CA ASP A 70 -7.52 13.79 -27.52
C ASP A 70 -8.02 14.94 -28.41
N ALA A 71 -8.18 16.13 -27.83
CA ALA A 71 -8.57 17.32 -28.55
C ALA A 71 -7.52 17.73 -29.61
N LEU A 72 -6.22 17.60 -29.30
CA LEU A 72 -5.14 17.89 -30.23
C LEU A 72 -5.15 16.90 -31.41
N VAL A 73 -5.35 15.61 -31.15
CA VAL A 73 -5.47 14.59 -32.22
C VAL A 73 -6.68 14.88 -33.11
N GLY A 74 -7.83 15.18 -32.52
CA GLY A 74 -9.04 15.55 -33.27
C GLY A 74 -8.85 16.84 -34.09
N PHE A 75 -8.08 17.79 -33.57
CA PHE A 75 -7.71 19.01 -34.28
C PHE A 75 -6.84 18.70 -35.51
N HIS A 76 -5.82 17.83 -35.38
CA HIS A 76 -4.99 17.40 -36.51
C HIS A 76 -5.81 16.73 -37.61
N HIS A 77 -6.75 15.86 -37.24
CA HIS A 77 -7.60 15.17 -38.19
C HIS A 77 -8.52 16.13 -38.96
N SER A 78 -9.06 17.14 -38.28
CA SER A 78 -10.06 18.05 -38.85
C SER A 78 -9.46 19.19 -39.69
N PHE A 79 -8.25 19.66 -39.36
CA PHE A 79 -7.68 20.88 -39.94
C PHE A 79 -6.30 20.67 -40.59
N GLY A 80 -5.66 19.51 -40.39
CA GLY A 80 -4.28 19.28 -40.80
C GLY A 80 -3.25 19.99 -39.92
N LYS A 81 -1.99 19.54 -39.94
CA LYS A 81 -0.93 20.05 -39.05
C LYS A 81 -0.47 21.48 -39.34
N SER A 82 -0.73 21.99 -40.54
CA SER A 82 -0.27 23.30 -41.02
C SER A 82 -1.30 24.42 -40.88
N SER A 83 -2.57 24.11 -40.61
CA SER A 83 -3.62 25.11 -40.35
C SER A 83 -3.54 25.59 -38.89
N ASN A 84 -3.60 26.91 -38.68
CA ASN A 84 -3.63 27.55 -37.36
C ASN A 84 -2.51 27.09 -36.41
N LYS A 85 -1.27 27.11 -36.90
CA LYS A 85 -0.03 26.75 -36.18
C LYS A 85 0.02 27.33 -34.75
N PHE A 86 -0.44 28.58 -34.59
CA PHE A 86 -0.50 29.24 -33.28
C PHE A 86 -1.36 28.48 -32.25
N ILE A 87 -2.55 28.01 -32.63
CA ILE A 87 -3.45 27.28 -31.73
C ILE A 87 -2.83 25.92 -31.37
N HIS A 88 -2.26 25.25 -32.36
CA HIS A 88 -1.59 23.97 -32.21
C HIS A 88 -0.41 24.05 -31.22
N GLU A 89 0.55 24.93 -31.48
CA GLU A 89 1.72 25.14 -30.61
C GLU A 89 1.28 25.46 -29.17
N LYS A 90 0.21 26.24 -29.02
CA LYS A 90 -0.26 26.61 -27.69
C LYS A 90 -0.95 25.47 -26.95
N LEU A 91 -1.71 24.61 -27.64
CA LEU A 91 -2.28 23.40 -27.06
C LEU A 91 -1.19 22.42 -26.63
N GLU A 92 -0.19 22.17 -27.48
CA GLU A 92 0.95 21.31 -27.16
C GLU A 92 1.70 21.82 -25.92
N MET A 93 2.01 23.11 -25.87
CA MET A 93 2.67 23.74 -24.71
C MET A 93 1.84 23.60 -23.42
N THR A 94 0.51 23.65 -23.53
CA THR A 94 -0.40 23.49 -22.39
C THR A 94 -0.43 22.05 -21.90
N ILE A 95 -0.55 21.08 -22.81
CA ILE A 95 -0.49 19.64 -22.50
C ILE A 95 0.84 19.32 -21.82
N HIS A 96 1.96 19.82 -22.35
CA HIS A 96 3.27 19.66 -21.76
C HIS A 96 3.35 20.25 -20.34
N THR A 97 2.78 21.44 -20.13
CA THR A 97 2.75 22.11 -18.83
C THR A 97 1.93 21.31 -17.81
N LEU A 98 0.77 20.77 -18.21
CA LEU A 98 -0.06 19.90 -17.38
C LEU A 98 0.68 18.61 -17.01
N GLY A 99 1.32 17.96 -17.98
CA GLY A 99 2.12 16.76 -17.77
C GLY A 99 3.23 17.00 -16.74
N LYS A 100 3.99 18.09 -16.90
CA LYS A 100 5.01 18.51 -15.93
C LYS A 100 4.43 18.79 -14.54
N ALA A 101 3.25 19.40 -14.46
CA ALA A 101 2.60 19.68 -13.19
C ALA A 101 2.21 18.37 -12.47
N VAL A 102 1.59 17.42 -13.17
CA VAL A 102 1.27 16.09 -12.64
C VAL A 102 2.53 15.39 -12.13
N MET A 103 3.58 15.36 -12.96
CA MET A 103 4.86 14.73 -12.62
C MET A 103 5.49 15.31 -11.35
N ARG A 104 5.42 16.64 -11.18
CA ARG A 104 5.86 17.32 -9.96
C ARG A 104 5.00 16.98 -8.75
N MET A 105 3.68 16.89 -8.92
CA MET A 105 2.74 16.61 -7.82
C MET A 105 2.81 15.17 -7.33
N LEU A 106 3.19 14.23 -8.21
CA LEU A 106 3.17 12.80 -7.96
C LEU A 106 4.02 12.35 -6.75
N PRO A 107 5.28 12.79 -6.52
CA PRO A 107 5.95 12.54 -5.25
C PRO A 107 5.34 13.32 -4.07
N ILE A 108 5.00 14.59 -4.30
CA ILE A 108 4.70 15.57 -3.25
C ILE A 108 3.40 15.23 -2.51
N TRP A 109 2.36 14.74 -3.20
CA TRP A 109 1.06 14.51 -2.55
C TRP A 109 1.13 13.52 -1.39
N LEU A 110 1.95 12.47 -1.52
CA LEU A 110 2.09 11.48 -0.45
C LEU A 110 2.95 12.03 0.69
N GLU A 111 3.99 12.80 0.38
CA GLU A 111 4.82 13.48 1.38
C GLU A 111 4.01 14.49 2.21
N ASP A 112 3.17 15.30 1.56
CA ASP A 112 2.28 16.25 2.23
C ASP A 112 1.29 15.50 3.14
N LEU A 113 0.68 14.43 2.63
CA LEU A 113 -0.27 13.64 3.38
C LEU A 113 0.38 12.91 4.58
N VAL A 114 1.58 12.36 4.40
CA VAL A 114 2.37 11.79 5.50
C VAL A 114 2.64 12.85 6.56
N ARG A 115 3.08 14.04 6.15
CA ARG A 115 3.39 15.16 7.05
C ARG A 115 2.19 15.57 7.89
N GLU A 116 1.01 15.66 7.29
CA GLU A 116 -0.25 15.96 7.98
C GLU A 116 -0.63 14.88 9.01
N ASN A 117 -0.26 13.62 8.75
CA ASN A 117 -0.59 12.48 9.61
C ASN A 117 0.50 12.14 10.64
N LEU A 118 1.65 12.83 10.66
CA LEU A 118 2.74 12.57 11.62
C LEU A 118 2.32 12.75 13.08
N ILE A 119 1.41 13.68 13.37
CA ILE A 119 0.92 13.95 14.73
C ILE A 119 -0.29 13.11 15.13
N ASN A 120 -0.97 12.47 14.17
CA ASN A 120 -2.18 11.69 14.45
C ASN A 120 -1.83 10.45 15.27
N ALA A 121 -2.61 10.20 16.33
CA ALA A 121 -2.48 8.99 17.12
C ALA A 121 -2.87 7.75 16.30
N ILE A 122 -2.31 6.59 16.65
CA ILE A 122 -2.76 5.32 16.06
C ILE A 122 -4.09 4.95 16.68
N GLU A 123 -5.17 5.18 15.95
CA GLU A 123 -6.51 4.74 16.33
C GLU A 123 -6.63 3.22 16.09
N GLY A 124 -7.14 2.47 17.06
CA GLY A 124 -7.43 1.04 16.89
C GLY A 124 -6.24 0.08 16.99
N GLY A 125 -5.10 0.53 17.54
CA GLY A 125 -3.99 -0.34 17.91
C GLY A 125 -3.30 -1.00 16.71
N ALA A 126 -3.38 -2.32 16.59
CA ALA A 126 -2.72 -3.07 15.51
C ALA A 126 -3.47 -2.99 14.17
N GLY A 127 -4.60 -2.29 14.08
CA GLY A 127 -5.43 -2.25 12.87
C GLY A 127 -4.80 -1.54 11.65
N ILE A 128 -5.55 -1.54 10.54
CA ILE A 128 -5.14 -0.84 9.32
C ILE A 128 -5.20 0.68 9.53
N HIS A 129 -4.10 1.36 9.24
CA HIS A 129 -3.96 2.80 9.40
C HIS A 129 -4.79 3.56 8.34
N CYS A 130 -5.39 4.69 8.72
CA CYS A 130 -6.20 5.52 7.82
C CYS A 130 -5.42 5.98 6.58
N LEU A 131 -4.15 6.34 6.76
CA LEU A 131 -3.25 6.72 5.67
C LEU A 131 -3.07 5.59 4.65
N THR A 132 -2.93 4.34 5.09
CA THR A 132 -2.81 3.18 4.19
C THR A 132 -4.07 3.04 3.33
N ARG A 133 -5.26 3.17 3.94
CA ARG A 133 -6.53 3.13 3.20
C ARG A 133 -6.63 4.24 2.16
N TYR A 134 -6.32 5.47 2.56
CA TYR A 134 -6.38 6.62 1.68
C TYR A 134 -5.38 6.51 0.53
N ALA A 135 -4.10 6.24 0.85
CA ALA A 135 -3.03 6.15 -0.14
C ALA A 135 -3.33 5.06 -1.17
N MET A 136 -3.76 3.88 -0.72
CA MET A 136 -4.10 2.80 -1.65
C MET A 136 -5.35 3.09 -2.48
N SER A 137 -6.40 3.69 -1.90
CA SER A 137 -7.56 4.12 -2.68
C SER A 137 -7.17 5.12 -3.76
N TYR A 138 -6.27 6.06 -3.44
CA TYR A 138 -5.80 7.07 -4.36
C TYR A 138 -4.91 6.48 -5.47
N ILE A 139 -3.93 5.64 -5.11
CA ILE A 139 -3.04 4.94 -6.05
C ILE A 139 -3.86 4.04 -6.99
N SER A 140 -4.85 3.31 -6.46
CA SER A 140 -5.71 2.45 -7.28
C SER A 140 -6.45 3.25 -8.34
N ARG A 141 -6.99 4.43 -7.99
CA ARG A 141 -7.64 5.33 -8.96
C ARG A 141 -6.67 5.88 -10.00
N LEU A 142 -5.48 6.31 -9.58
CA LEU A 142 -4.44 6.77 -10.51
C LEU A 142 -4.11 5.72 -11.57
N VAL A 143 -3.97 4.47 -11.16
CA VAL A 143 -3.57 3.40 -12.07
C VAL A 143 -4.74 2.94 -12.93
N ASN A 144 -5.91 2.66 -12.34
CA ASN A 144 -7.07 2.20 -13.09
C ASN A 144 -7.52 3.21 -14.16
N ASP A 145 -7.52 4.50 -13.81
CA ASP A 145 -8.07 5.52 -14.70
C ASP A 145 -7.02 6.08 -15.67
N HIS A 146 -5.73 6.10 -15.30
CA HIS A 146 -4.71 6.89 -16.00
C HIS A 146 -3.37 6.19 -16.26
N LYS A 147 -3.28 4.85 -16.15
CA LYS A 147 -2.01 4.12 -16.32
C LYS A 147 -1.28 4.43 -17.63
N ILE A 148 -1.99 4.60 -18.74
CA ILE A 148 -1.38 4.81 -20.06
C ILE A 148 -0.66 6.17 -20.08
N SER A 149 -1.39 7.22 -19.73
CA SER A 149 -0.88 8.60 -19.67
C SER A 149 0.26 8.74 -18.68
N LEU A 150 0.14 8.13 -17.50
CA LEU A 150 1.20 8.16 -16.49
C LEU A 150 2.46 7.43 -16.96
N ASN A 151 2.33 6.27 -17.59
CA ASN A 151 3.49 5.57 -18.14
C ASN A 151 4.20 6.38 -19.22
N LEU A 152 3.45 7.07 -20.09
CA LEU A 152 4.02 7.96 -21.10
C LEU A 152 4.76 9.14 -20.46
N LEU A 153 4.13 9.83 -19.49
CA LEU A 153 4.75 10.94 -18.77
C LEU A 153 5.99 10.55 -17.99
N LEU A 154 5.99 9.35 -17.39
CA LEU A 154 7.10 8.84 -16.57
C LEU A 154 8.25 8.26 -17.40
N HIS A 155 7.96 7.77 -18.61
CA HIS A 155 8.99 7.20 -19.50
C HIS A 155 10.09 8.22 -19.84
N ASP A 156 9.71 9.48 -20.10
CA ASP A 156 10.64 10.56 -20.44
C ASP A 156 11.54 10.96 -19.26
N GLU A 157 11.10 10.72 -18.01
CA GLU A 157 11.90 11.02 -16.82
C GLU A 157 12.83 9.87 -16.47
N LEU A 158 12.35 8.62 -16.49
CA LEU A 158 13.17 7.45 -16.16
C LEU A 158 14.24 7.14 -17.20
N SER A 159 13.96 7.43 -18.48
CA SER A 159 14.95 7.28 -19.56
C SER A 159 16.19 8.17 -19.35
N LYS A 160 16.07 9.28 -18.62
CA LYS A 160 17.19 10.18 -18.30
C LYS A 160 18.04 9.70 -17.11
N LEU A 161 17.51 8.78 -16.30
CA LEU A 161 18.11 8.38 -15.03
C LEU A 161 18.94 7.08 -15.12
N GLU A 162 19.09 6.50 -16.31
CA GLU A 162 19.79 5.22 -16.56
C GLU A 162 19.41 4.12 -15.55
N VAL A 163 18.17 4.15 -15.05
CA VAL A 163 17.72 3.16 -14.07
C VAL A 163 17.66 1.82 -14.76
N ASP A 164 18.40 0.86 -14.21
CA ASP A 164 18.40 -0.53 -14.68
C ASP A 164 16.96 -1.04 -14.63
N ARG A 165 16.36 -1.19 -15.81
CA ARG A 165 14.97 -1.60 -15.94
C ARG A 165 14.89 -3.04 -15.48
N HIS A 166 14.53 -3.22 -14.22
CA HIS A 166 14.14 -4.52 -13.70
C HIS A 166 13.07 -5.08 -14.64
N TRP A 167 13.30 -6.32 -15.12
CA TRP A 167 12.51 -6.92 -16.18
C TRP A 167 11.02 -6.90 -15.80
N GLY A 168 10.18 -6.28 -16.64
CA GLY A 168 8.73 -6.26 -16.46
C GLY A 168 8.15 -5.12 -15.61
N ILE A 169 8.95 -4.28 -14.95
CA ILE A 169 8.41 -3.14 -14.18
C ILE A 169 8.20 -1.92 -15.08
N THR A 170 6.98 -1.40 -15.10
CA THR A 170 6.63 -0.20 -15.88
C THR A 170 7.17 1.09 -15.22
N PRO A 171 7.28 2.22 -15.96
CA PRO A 171 7.60 3.51 -15.35
C PRO A 171 6.69 3.91 -14.20
N LEU A 172 5.38 3.69 -14.36
CA LEU A 172 4.38 3.86 -13.32
C LEU A 172 4.63 2.91 -12.15
N GLY A 173 4.94 1.65 -12.43
CA GLY A 173 5.30 0.64 -11.44
C GLY A 173 6.43 1.09 -10.52
N HIS A 174 7.54 1.58 -11.07
CA HIS A 174 8.65 2.11 -10.28
C HIS A 174 8.18 3.23 -9.35
N LYS A 175 7.33 4.12 -9.84
CA LYS A 175 6.82 5.23 -9.04
C LYS A 175 5.87 4.77 -7.93
N VAL A 176 5.00 3.80 -8.22
CA VAL A 176 4.14 3.17 -7.23
C VAL A 176 4.96 2.44 -6.17
N LEU A 177 5.96 1.65 -6.56
CA LEU A 177 6.86 0.97 -5.60
C LEU A 177 7.56 1.96 -4.68
N SER A 178 8.05 3.09 -5.22
CA SER A 178 8.64 4.16 -4.41
C SER A 178 7.64 4.75 -3.40
N MET A 179 6.38 4.95 -3.80
CA MET A 179 5.32 5.42 -2.89
C MET A 179 4.99 4.39 -1.81
N LEU A 180 4.87 3.12 -2.18
CA LEU A 180 4.59 2.03 -1.23
C LEU A 180 5.73 1.88 -0.22
N SER A 181 6.97 1.99 -0.65
CA SER A 181 8.14 2.02 0.23
C SER A 181 8.11 3.22 1.19
N TYR A 182 7.74 4.40 0.70
CA TYR A 182 7.62 5.60 1.55
C TYR A 182 6.49 5.47 2.58
N LEU A 183 5.33 4.93 2.17
CA LEU A 183 4.23 4.60 3.07
C LEU A 183 4.66 3.57 4.11
N HIS A 184 5.39 2.52 3.70
CA HIS A 184 5.90 1.50 4.59
C HIS A 184 6.84 2.09 5.65
N SER A 185 7.82 2.92 5.27
CA SER A 185 8.71 3.59 6.23
C SER A 185 7.96 4.50 7.21
N PHE A 186 6.90 5.18 6.76
CA PHE A 186 6.02 5.93 7.65
C PHE A 186 5.31 5.01 8.66
N LEU A 187 4.80 3.86 8.22
CA LEU A 187 4.15 2.89 9.10
C LEU A 187 5.14 2.28 10.09
N GLU A 188 6.38 1.99 9.67
CA GLU A 188 7.46 1.56 10.58
C GLU A 188 7.73 2.64 11.64
N TYR A 189 7.88 3.89 11.23
CA TYR A 189 8.03 5.02 12.15
C TYR A 189 6.87 5.10 13.14
N LYS A 190 5.63 5.00 12.67
CA LYS A 190 4.42 5.03 13.51
C LYS A 190 4.36 3.83 14.46
N SER A 191 4.73 2.64 14.01
CA SER A 191 4.72 1.43 14.83
C SER A 191 5.57 1.60 16.10
N ASN A 192 6.59 2.46 16.09
CA ASN A 192 7.43 2.70 17.27
C ASN A 192 6.72 3.34 18.45
N TYR A 193 5.54 3.92 18.24
CA TYR A 193 4.69 4.48 19.29
C TYR A 193 3.76 3.44 19.93
N LEU A 194 3.68 2.22 19.38
CA LEU A 194 2.96 1.12 19.99
C LEU A 194 3.82 0.50 21.10
N LYS A 195 3.21 0.29 22.26
CA LYS A 195 3.93 -0.15 23.47
C LYS A 195 4.58 -1.52 23.31
N GLU A 196 3.81 -2.49 22.81
CA GLU A 196 4.21 -3.90 22.80
C GLU A 196 4.90 -4.25 21.48
N ALA A 197 6.07 -4.89 21.56
CA ALA A 197 6.87 -5.20 20.37
C ALA A 197 6.12 -6.09 19.36
N GLY A 198 5.37 -7.09 19.83
CA GLY A 198 4.53 -7.93 18.96
C GLY A 198 3.41 -7.16 18.27
N MET A 199 2.87 -6.13 18.93
CA MET A 199 1.82 -5.28 18.37
C MET A 199 2.36 -4.42 17.21
N ARG A 200 3.64 -4.00 17.27
CA ARG A 200 4.31 -3.28 16.17
C ARG A 200 4.35 -4.13 14.91
N GLU A 201 4.74 -5.39 15.06
CA GLU A 201 4.84 -6.33 13.93
C GLU A 201 3.45 -6.62 13.34
N LEU A 202 2.45 -6.89 14.19
CA LEU A 202 1.07 -7.12 13.72
C LEU A 202 0.47 -5.90 13.01
N PHE A 203 0.76 -4.68 13.49
CA PHE A 203 0.38 -3.46 12.81
C PHE A 203 0.96 -3.40 11.39
N LEU A 204 2.25 -3.71 11.22
CA LEU A 204 2.88 -3.72 9.90
C LEU A 204 2.31 -4.82 9.01
N ILE A 205 2.13 -6.05 9.53
CA ILE A 205 1.54 -7.18 8.79
C ILE A 205 0.13 -6.82 8.30
N ASN A 206 -0.73 -6.25 9.17
CA ASN A 206 -2.09 -5.84 8.79
C ASN A 206 -2.10 -4.81 7.66
N ASN A 207 -1.19 -3.84 7.69
CA ASN A 207 -1.13 -2.80 6.66
C ASN A 207 -0.52 -3.31 5.35
N ILE A 208 0.51 -4.16 5.40
CA ILE A 208 1.08 -4.80 4.20
C ILE A 208 0.04 -5.69 3.55
N HIS A 209 -0.61 -6.57 4.31
CA HIS A 209 -1.64 -7.46 3.76
C HIS A 209 -2.77 -6.66 3.09
N TYR A 210 -3.19 -5.54 3.68
CA TYR A 210 -4.19 -4.66 3.06
C TYR A 210 -3.71 -4.07 1.73
N VAL A 211 -2.44 -3.66 1.63
CA VAL A 211 -1.84 -3.21 0.35
C VAL A 211 -1.86 -4.34 -0.68
N VAL A 212 -1.47 -5.54 -0.28
CA VAL A 212 -1.38 -6.72 -1.15
C VAL A 212 -2.74 -7.12 -1.71
N GLU A 213 -3.77 -7.13 -0.87
CA GLU A 213 -5.16 -7.40 -1.28
C GLU A 213 -5.59 -6.44 -2.38
N LEU A 214 -5.37 -5.13 -2.20
CA LEU A 214 -5.73 -4.12 -3.20
C LEU A 214 -4.86 -4.18 -4.47
N VAL A 215 -3.60 -4.56 -4.36
CA VAL A 215 -2.75 -4.75 -5.54
C VAL A 215 -3.20 -5.96 -6.35
N ASN A 216 -3.53 -7.07 -5.69
CA ASN A 216 -4.02 -8.29 -6.35
C ASN A 216 -5.38 -8.09 -7.02
N ASP A 217 -6.24 -7.25 -6.44
CA ASP A 217 -7.59 -6.97 -6.95
C ASP A 217 -7.63 -5.85 -8.03
N SER A 218 -6.47 -5.30 -8.43
CA SER A 218 -6.42 -4.17 -9.36
C SER A 218 -5.41 -4.36 -10.49
N GLU A 219 -5.45 -3.44 -11.46
CA GLU A 219 -4.48 -3.41 -12.55
C GLU A 219 -3.06 -3.06 -12.08
N LEU A 220 -2.90 -2.67 -10.80
CA LEU A 220 -1.61 -2.41 -10.18
C LEU A 220 -0.66 -3.59 -10.32
N LYS A 221 -1.14 -4.83 -10.15
CA LYS A 221 -0.28 -6.02 -10.24
C LYS A 221 0.48 -6.09 -11.57
N SER A 222 -0.17 -5.72 -12.68
CA SER A 222 0.46 -5.69 -14.01
C SER A 222 1.58 -4.65 -14.15
N GLN A 223 1.66 -3.66 -13.26
CA GLN A 223 2.63 -2.57 -13.32
C GLN A 223 3.91 -2.87 -12.53
N LEU A 224 3.85 -3.72 -11.49
CA LEU A 224 4.89 -3.89 -10.47
C LEU A 224 5.96 -4.95 -10.81
N GLY A 225 5.76 -5.70 -11.91
CA GLY A 225 6.66 -6.76 -12.37
C GLY A 225 6.54 -8.08 -11.60
N ASP A 226 7.30 -9.07 -12.06
CA ASP A 226 7.14 -10.48 -11.64
C ASP A 226 7.67 -10.75 -10.21
N ASP A 227 8.62 -9.95 -9.73
CA ASP A 227 9.25 -10.13 -8.41
C ASP A 227 8.40 -9.62 -7.24
N TRP A 228 7.32 -8.89 -7.52
CA TRP A 228 6.47 -8.26 -6.50
C TRP A 228 5.96 -9.28 -5.47
N ASP A 229 5.39 -10.39 -5.95
CA ASP A 229 4.79 -11.41 -5.09
C ASP A 229 5.85 -12.05 -4.16
N GLN A 230 7.05 -12.34 -4.69
CA GLN A 230 8.15 -12.92 -3.91
C GLN A 230 8.68 -11.94 -2.85
N ASN A 231 8.85 -10.66 -3.22
CA ASN A 231 9.35 -9.64 -2.31
C ASN A 231 8.37 -9.40 -1.14
N ILE A 232 7.07 -9.31 -1.43
CA ILE A 232 6.04 -9.15 -0.41
C ILE A 232 5.95 -10.37 0.50
N MET A 233 6.01 -11.58 -0.07
CA MET A 233 6.02 -12.82 0.72
C MET A 233 7.20 -12.82 1.69
N TRP A 234 8.42 -12.53 1.22
CA TRP A 234 9.60 -12.42 2.06
C TRP A 234 9.46 -11.37 3.18
N GLN A 235 8.91 -10.20 2.87
CA GLN A 235 8.67 -9.15 3.88
C GLN A 235 7.66 -9.61 4.94
N THR A 236 6.58 -10.25 4.53
CA THR A 236 5.53 -10.75 5.42
C THR A 236 6.06 -11.86 6.32
N ASP A 237 6.80 -12.82 5.77
CA ASP A 237 7.43 -13.90 6.52
C ASP A 237 8.44 -13.39 7.54
N LYS A 238 9.22 -12.37 7.17
CA LYS A 238 10.18 -11.71 8.07
C LYS A 238 9.47 -11.05 9.25
N LEU A 239 8.39 -10.31 9.01
CA LEU A 239 7.60 -9.66 10.06
C LEU A 239 6.91 -10.69 10.96
N LEU A 240 6.31 -11.73 10.38
CA LEU A 240 5.69 -12.82 11.13
C LEU A 240 6.72 -13.54 12.01
N SER A 241 7.89 -13.84 11.48
CA SER A 241 9.00 -14.43 12.25
C SER A 241 9.46 -13.50 13.38
N SER A 242 9.55 -12.19 13.14
CA SER A 242 9.88 -11.19 14.17
C SER A 242 8.82 -11.14 15.26
N TYR A 243 7.54 -11.15 14.87
CA TYR A 243 6.39 -11.22 15.78
C TYR A 243 6.49 -12.45 16.69
N LEU A 244 6.66 -13.63 16.08
CA LEU A 244 6.72 -14.90 16.81
C LEU A 244 7.88 -14.90 17.80
N LYS A 245 9.06 -14.46 17.35
CA LYS A 245 10.25 -14.38 18.18
C LYS A 245 10.07 -13.41 19.35
N ARG A 246 9.67 -12.17 19.08
CA ARG A 246 9.55 -11.10 20.09
C ARG A 246 8.46 -11.37 21.13
N THR A 247 7.42 -12.11 20.75
CA THR A 247 6.27 -12.38 21.61
C THR A 247 6.42 -13.69 22.39
N TRP A 248 6.77 -14.77 21.70
CA TRP A 248 6.65 -16.13 22.26
C TRP A 248 7.97 -16.70 22.77
N SER A 249 9.14 -16.16 22.36
CA SER A 249 10.42 -16.76 22.75
C SER A 249 10.69 -16.72 24.26
N GLU A 250 10.31 -15.64 24.95
CA GLU A 250 10.46 -15.54 26.40
C GLU A 250 9.53 -16.52 27.14
N ILE A 251 8.26 -16.57 26.73
CA ILE A 251 7.24 -17.46 27.30
C ILE A 251 7.68 -18.91 27.15
N LEU A 252 8.11 -19.30 25.95
CA LEU A 252 8.60 -20.65 25.66
C LEU A 252 9.93 -20.95 26.35
N GLY A 253 10.72 -19.92 26.63
CA GLY A 253 11.96 -20.01 27.42
C GLY A 253 11.73 -20.50 28.86
N HIS A 254 10.52 -20.40 29.41
CA HIS A 254 10.20 -21.00 30.71
C HIS A 254 10.15 -22.53 30.67
N LEU A 255 9.87 -23.11 29.50
CA LEU A 255 9.82 -24.55 29.27
C LEU A 255 11.17 -25.11 28.81
N SER A 256 12.05 -24.26 28.26
CA SER A 256 13.37 -24.71 27.79
C SER A 256 14.34 -25.04 28.94
N ASP A 257 15.29 -25.94 28.66
CA ASP A 257 16.37 -26.33 29.57
C ASP A 257 17.63 -25.49 29.35
N ASN A 258 17.52 -24.16 29.40
CA ASN A 258 18.68 -23.27 29.22
C ASN A 258 19.68 -23.27 30.40
N ASN A 259 19.44 -24.06 31.46
CA ASN A 259 20.34 -24.18 32.63
C ASN A 259 21.09 -25.52 32.72
N SER A 260 21.25 -26.26 31.62
CA SER A 260 22.04 -27.50 31.62
C SER A 260 23.39 -27.31 30.90
N GLY A 261 24.26 -26.49 31.49
CA GLY A 261 25.66 -26.35 31.10
C GLY A 261 26.51 -27.57 31.47
N GLY A 262 26.10 -28.77 31.06
CA GLY A 262 26.80 -30.01 31.36
C GLY A 262 26.47 -31.09 30.33
N LYS A 263 27.49 -31.85 29.92
CA LYS A 263 27.46 -32.91 28.89
C LYS A 263 26.54 -34.11 29.22
N TYR A 264 25.70 -34.01 30.25
CA TYR A 264 24.73 -35.01 30.66
C TYR A 264 23.36 -34.31 30.74
N LYS A 265 22.48 -34.56 29.76
CA LYS A 265 21.05 -34.23 29.87
C LYS A 265 20.54 -34.94 31.12
N VAL A 266 20.31 -34.19 32.20
CA VAL A 266 19.60 -34.72 33.38
C VAL A 266 18.16 -34.91 32.94
N LEU A 267 17.84 -36.12 32.46
CA LEU A 267 16.54 -36.50 31.89
C LEU A 267 15.35 -36.33 32.86
N PHE A 268 15.60 -36.05 34.14
CA PHE A 268 14.54 -35.88 35.14
C PHE A 268 14.88 -34.74 36.10
N ALA A 269 14.40 -33.54 35.78
CA ALA A 269 14.33 -32.45 36.76
C ALA A 269 13.37 -32.85 37.91
N PRO A 270 13.63 -32.42 39.16
CA PRO A 270 12.73 -32.69 40.27
C PRO A 270 11.30 -32.20 39.98
N LYS A 271 10.27 -32.94 40.43
CA LYS A 271 8.85 -32.57 40.23
C LYS A 271 8.52 -31.14 40.66
N SER A 272 9.17 -30.62 41.69
CA SER A 272 9.03 -29.22 42.15
C SER A 272 9.53 -28.19 41.13
N VAL A 273 10.64 -28.47 40.45
CA VAL A 273 11.22 -27.62 39.41
C VAL A 273 10.34 -27.62 38.16
N VAL A 274 9.89 -28.80 37.74
CA VAL A 274 8.95 -28.96 36.62
C VAL A 274 7.65 -28.20 36.89
N ARG A 275 7.10 -28.33 38.09
CA ARG A 275 5.92 -27.60 38.56
C ARG A 275 6.12 -26.08 38.53
N GLN A 276 7.29 -25.60 38.92
CA GLN A 276 7.60 -24.16 38.89
C GLN A 276 7.73 -23.62 37.46
N LYS A 277 8.40 -24.36 36.57
CA LYS A 277 8.50 -24.01 35.14
C LYS A 277 7.12 -23.90 34.50
N LEU A 278 6.26 -24.89 34.75
CA LEU A 278 4.91 -24.92 34.21
C LEU A 278 4.04 -23.77 34.72
N LYS A 279 4.12 -23.45 36.02
CA LYS A 279 3.43 -22.28 36.58
C LYS A 279 3.87 -20.97 35.91
N ARG A 280 5.19 -20.79 35.70
CA ARG A 280 5.71 -19.59 35.01
C ARG A 280 5.22 -19.49 33.57
N PHE A 281 5.28 -20.60 32.83
CA PHE A 281 4.75 -20.66 31.47
C PHE A 281 3.25 -20.32 31.45
N ASN A 282 2.42 -20.94 32.28
CA ASN A 282 0.97 -20.72 32.26
C ASN A 282 0.63 -19.26 32.59
N SER A 283 1.24 -18.68 33.62
CA SER A 283 1.02 -17.27 33.96
C SER A 283 1.46 -16.32 32.84
N ALA A 284 2.62 -16.59 32.22
CA ALA A 284 3.11 -15.77 31.11
C ALA A 284 2.23 -15.92 29.85
N PHE A 285 1.78 -17.13 29.55
CA PHE A 285 0.86 -17.43 28.45
C PHE A 285 -0.48 -16.74 28.65
N GLU A 286 -1.10 -16.86 29.82
CA GLU A 286 -2.39 -16.22 30.14
C GLU A 286 -2.29 -14.69 30.06
N ALA A 287 -1.21 -14.11 30.59
CA ALA A 287 -0.97 -12.67 30.49
C ALA A 287 -0.87 -12.23 29.02
N MET A 288 -0.14 -12.97 28.19
CA MET A 288 -0.01 -12.67 26.76
C MET A 288 -1.34 -12.89 26.02
N TYR A 289 -2.06 -13.97 26.31
CA TYR A 289 -3.38 -14.26 25.73
C TYR A 289 -4.37 -13.13 26.03
N ASN A 290 -4.48 -12.71 27.29
CA ASN A 290 -5.38 -11.62 27.70
C ASN A 290 -5.00 -10.28 27.07
N LEU A 291 -3.70 -10.05 26.84
CA LEU A 291 -3.22 -8.86 26.15
C LEU A 291 -3.62 -8.89 24.67
N GLN A 292 -3.35 -10.00 23.99
CA GLN A 292 -3.53 -10.16 22.55
C GLN A 292 -4.96 -10.44 22.11
N SER A 293 -5.83 -10.93 23.00
CA SER A 293 -7.27 -11.09 22.73
C SER A 293 -7.93 -9.75 22.38
N SER A 294 -7.45 -8.66 22.99
CA SER A 294 -7.92 -7.30 22.72
C SER A 294 -7.43 -6.72 21.39
N TRP A 295 -6.39 -7.32 20.78
CA TRP A 295 -5.84 -6.86 19.50
C TRP A 295 -6.72 -7.35 18.36
N LYS A 296 -6.66 -6.66 17.22
CA LYS A 296 -7.50 -6.99 16.06
C LYS A 296 -6.67 -7.21 14.82
N VAL A 297 -6.87 -8.34 14.17
CA VAL A 297 -6.43 -8.62 12.79
C VAL A 297 -7.69 -8.62 11.92
N PRO A 298 -7.94 -7.56 11.13
CA PRO A 298 -9.22 -7.39 10.43
C PRO A 298 -9.52 -8.45 9.37
N ASN A 299 -8.50 -8.92 8.64
CA ASN A 299 -8.69 -9.92 7.59
C ASN A 299 -8.74 -11.33 8.21
N PRO A 300 -9.82 -12.11 8.00
CA PRO A 300 -10.01 -13.42 8.64
C PRO A 300 -9.07 -14.52 8.11
N VAL A 301 -8.58 -14.40 6.88
CA VAL A 301 -7.61 -15.34 6.28
C VAL A 301 -6.25 -15.11 6.93
N LEU A 302 -5.74 -13.87 6.88
CA LEU A 302 -4.49 -13.49 7.57
C LEU A 302 -4.52 -13.86 9.05
N ARG A 303 -5.65 -13.59 9.72
CA ARG A 303 -5.82 -13.92 11.14
C ARG A 303 -5.67 -15.41 11.41
N ARG A 304 -6.20 -16.25 10.52
CA ARG A 304 -6.06 -17.71 10.62
C ARG A 304 -4.60 -18.12 10.44
N GLU A 305 -3.93 -17.61 9.42
CA GLU A 305 -2.51 -17.90 9.15
C GLU A 305 -1.61 -17.53 10.33
N ILE A 306 -1.83 -16.36 10.95
CA ILE A 306 -1.09 -15.95 12.14
C ILE A 306 -1.37 -16.90 13.31
N ARG A 307 -2.63 -17.30 13.54
CA ARG A 307 -3.00 -18.25 14.62
C ARG A 307 -2.39 -19.64 14.39
N GLU A 308 -2.33 -20.09 13.15
CA GLU A 308 -1.67 -21.34 12.75
C GLU A 308 -0.16 -21.24 13.04
N ALA A 309 0.50 -20.16 12.63
CA ALA A 309 1.92 -19.95 12.91
C ALA A 309 2.24 -19.87 14.42
N VAL A 310 1.37 -19.24 15.22
CA VAL A 310 1.48 -19.24 16.69
C VAL A 310 1.30 -20.66 17.24
N SER A 311 0.32 -21.40 16.75
CA SER A 311 0.06 -22.79 17.15
C SER A 311 1.27 -23.69 16.87
N GLU A 312 1.84 -23.59 15.66
CA GLU A 312 3.04 -24.32 15.24
C GLU A 312 4.29 -23.93 16.04
N THR A 313 4.30 -22.74 16.64
CA THR A 313 5.40 -22.29 17.49
C THR A 313 5.25 -22.74 18.95
N VAL A 314 4.05 -22.62 19.51
CA VAL A 314 3.80 -22.83 20.95
C VAL A 314 3.56 -24.30 21.30
N ILE A 315 2.73 -24.98 20.51
CA ILE A 315 2.24 -26.32 20.84
C ILE A 315 3.36 -27.37 20.84
N PRO A 316 4.26 -27.43 19.84
CA PRO A 316 5.30 -28.45 19.83
C PRO A 316 6.24 -28.37 21.05
N VAL A 317 6.57 -27.15 21.48
CA VAL A 317 7.41 -26.92 22.66
C VAL A 317 6.70 -27.37 23.92
N TYR A 318 5.41 -27.06 24.06
CA TYR A 318 4.60 -27.51 25.19
C TYR A 318 4.46 -29.04 25.24
N CYS A 319 4.12 -29.67 24.11
CA CYS A 319 4.01 -31.13 24.00
C CYS A 319 5.33 -31.83 24.35
N SER A 320 6.44 -31.36 23.77
CA SER A 320 7.76 -31.94 24.05
C SER A 320 8.12 -31.84 25.53
N PHE A 321 7.81 -30.72 26.19
CA PHE A 321 8.02 -30.56 27.63
C PHE A 321 7.20 -31.57 28.45
N LEU A 322 5.92 -31.79 28.10
CA LEU A 322 5.07 -32.78 28.77
C LEU A 322 5.58 -34.20 28.57
N GLU A 323 5.99 -34.56 27.35
CA GLU A 323 6.51 -35.89 27.01
C GLU A 323 7.81 -36.20 27.76
N ILE A 324 8.76 -35.25 27.78
CA ILE A 324 10.05 -35.41 28.49
C ILE A 324 9.83 -35.66 29.98
N HIS A 325 8.85 -35.00 30.58
CA HIS A 325 8.56 -35.13 32.01
C HIS A 325 7.45 -36.14 32.35
N GLN A 326 6.95 -36.88 31.35
CA GLN A 326 5.88 -37.88 31.49
C GLN A 326 4.63 -37.34 32.18
N LEU A 327 4.31 -36.08 31.92
CA LEU A 327 3.14 -35.40 32.49
C LEU A 327 1.91 -35.69 31.65
N ASN A 328 0.79 -35.97 32.31
CA ASN A 328 -0.50 -36.16 31.63
C ASN A 328 -1.48 -35.06 32.07
N PRO A 329 -1.72 -34.04 31.21
CA PRO A 329 -2.61 -32.92 31.53
C PRO A 329 -3.99 -33.36 32.01
N SER A 330 -4.54 -34.44 31.43
CA SER A 330 -5.88 -34.94 31.75
C SER A 330 -5.98 -35.63 33.12
N VAL A 331 -4.86 -36.11 33.67
CA VAL A 331 -4.80 -36.85 34.94
C VAL A 331 -4.28 -35.94 36.07
N GLU A 332 -3.26 -35.15 35.79
CA GLU A 332 -2.53 -34.38 36.81
C GLU A 332 -3.16 -33.00 37.11
N LYS A 333 -4.12 -32.53 36.30
CA LYS A 333 -4.94 -31.33 36.59
C LYS A 333 -5.69 -31.44 37.93
N TYR A 334 -6.02 -32.67 38.35
CA TYR A 334 -6.76 -32.96 39.59
C TYR A 334 -5.87 -33.39 40.77
N HIS A 335 -4.63 -33.85 40.51
CA HIS A 335 -3.76 -34.41 41.54
C HIS A 335 -2.66 -33.46 42.03
N LEU A 336 -2.36 -32.38 41.30
CA LEU A 336 -1.19 -31.53 41.57
C LEU A 336 -1.50 -30.04 41.74
N ASP A 337 -2.74 -29.58 41.90
CA ASP A 337 -3.08 -28.12 41.97
C ASP A 337 -2.31 -27.30 40.90
N LEU A 338 -2.11 -27.95 39.75
CA LEU A 338 -1.38 -27.45 38.61
C LEU A 338 -2.48 -27.15 37.60
N ALA A 339 -2.84 -25.88 37.48
CA ALA A 339 -3.70 -25.43 36.39
C ALA A 339 -2.92 -25.64 35.08
N MET A 340 -2.97 -26.84 34.51
CA MET A 340 -2.35 -27.20 33.25
C MET A 340 -3.37 -27.07 32.13
N PHE A 341 -2.93 -26.53 31.00
CA PHE A 341 -3.71 -26.57 29.77
C PHE A 341 -3.63 -27.96 29.18
N THR A 342 -4.77 -28.53 28.78
CA THR A 342 -4.75 -29.60 27.79
C THR A 342 -4.26 -29.04 26.46
N ILE A 343 -3.72 -29.90 25.60
CA ILE A 343 -3.29 -29.49 24.25
C ILE A 343 -4.46 -28.87 23.47
N THR A 344 -5.67 -29.40 23.67
CA THR A 344 -6.91 -28.88 23.05
C THR A 344 -7.27 -27.50 23.59
N GLU A 345 -7.24 -27.29 24.92
CA GLU A 345 -7.48 -25.98 25.54
C GLU A 345 -6.48 -24.93 25.02
N LEU A 346 -5.20 -25.29 24.91
CA LEU A 346 -4.17 -24.37 24.42
C LEU A 346 -4.40 -23.99 22.95
N LYS A 347 -4.78 -24.96 22.11
CA LYS A 347 -5.18 -24.71 20.71
C LYS A 347 -6.36 -23.77 20.63
N GLU A 348 -7.43 -24.03 21.37
CA GLU A 348 -8.63 -23.20 21.39
C GLU A 348 -8.32 -21.76 21.81
N LEU A 349 -7.50 -21.57 22.85
CA LEU A 349 -7.07 -20.24 23.27
C LEU A 349 -6.27 -19.54 22.15
N VAL A 350 -5.31 -20.20 21.53
CA VAL A 350 -4.57 -19.61 20.40
C VAL A 350 -5.52 -19.26 19.24
N PHE A 351 -6.50 -20.12 18.95
CA PHE A 351 -7.48 -19.86 17.89
C PHE A 351 -8.45 -18.71 18.20
N ASN A 352 -8.54 -18.25 19.44
CA ASN A 352 -9.34 -17.09 19.85
C ASN A 352 -8.56 -15.76 19.84
N LEU A 353 -7.25 -15.78 19.58
CA LEU A 353 -6.42 -14.57 19.55
C LEU A 353 -6.80 -13.62 18.41
N PHE A 354 -6.70 -12.30 18.61
CA PHE A 354 -6.89 -11.29 17.55
C PHE A 354 -8.31 -11.10 17.00
N GLU A 355 -9.34 -11.59 17.68
CA GLU A 355 -10.74 -11.25 17.32
C GLU A 355 -11.01 -9.74 17.48
N GLY A 356 -10.36 -9.10 18.46
CA GLY A 356 -10.72 -7.78 18.93
C GLY A 356 -11.96 -7.83 19.81
N ASN A 357 -12.03 -6.93 20.80
CA ASN A 357 -13.22 -6.82 21.64
C ASN A 357 -14.45 -6.33 20.85
#